data_AF-A0A238JA88-F1
#
_entry.id   AF-A0A238JA88-F1
#
_cell.length_a   1.000
_cell.length_b   1.000
_cell.length_c   1.000
_cell.angle_alpha   90.00
_cell.angle_beta   90.00
_cell.angle_gamma   90.00
#
_symmetry.space_group_name_H-M   'P 1'
#
loop_
_entity.id
_entity.type
_entity.pdbx_description
1 polymer ?
#
loop_
_entity_poly.entity_id
_entity_poly.type
_entity_poly.pdbx_seq_one_letter_code
_entity_poly.pdbx_strand_id
1 'polypeptide(L)'
;MDDFQKKQYEQRKIDERLADSGMTNGSNQSLITQKQEEHRRKQEELNGGGCFAVGTKISTLDGFVPIEEVSESSSVLSLSKSGETNISRVFEVRRYRPARIWKICLTGHSQELRATWGHPFLTSRGVVRTRFLRRGDHLFKLNESNQIVRTCVASVEATKEREVVYNLIVDDDLSYFAGGVAVNSFSFAGKLRLACLKFRRYRGLATPTLPRFDVRP
;
A
#
# COMPACT_ATOMS: atom_id res chain seq x y z
N MET A 1 24.47 -29.03 17.23
CA MET A 1 23.21 -29.15 16.45
C MET A 1 22.45 -27.85 16.65
N ASP A 2 22.28 -27.07 15.57
CA ASP A 2 21.65 -25.75 15.65
C ASP A 2 20.12 -25.86 15.85
N ASP A 3 19.49 -24.77 16.30
CA ASP A 3 18.07 -24.72 16.64
C ASP A 3 17.14 -25.03 15.44
N PHE A 4 17.64 -24.82 14.22
CA PHE A 4 16.93 -25.15 12.99
C PHE A 4 16.98 -26.66 12.71
N GLN A 5 18.13 -27.30 12.88
CA GLN A 5 18.28 -28.75 12.75
C GLN A 5 17.52 -29.51 13.83
N LYS A 6 17.44 -28.96 15.05
CA LYS A 6 16.63 -29.55 16.13
C LYS A 6 15.14 -29.50 15.82
N LYS A 7 14.65 -28.37 15.28
CA LYS A 7 13.27 -28.24 14.80
C LYS A 7 12.95 -29.17 13.63
N GLN A 8 13.88 -29.34 12.69
CA GLN A 8 13.71 -30.26 11.56
C GLN A 8 13.66 -31.73 12.01
N TYR A 9 14.46 -32.11 13.01
CA TYR A 9 14.47 -33.45 13.56
C TYR A 9 13.18 -33.78 14.34
N GLU A 10 12.73 -32.87 15.20
CA GLU A 10 11.46 -33.05 15.94
C GLU A 10 10.26 -33.10 14.99
N GLN A 11 10.25 -32.28 13.94
CA GLN A 11 9.19 -32.30 12.94
C GLN A 11 9.13 -33.64 12.19
N ARG A 12 10.27 -34.21 11.78
CA ARG A 12 10.33 -35.54 11.15
C ARG A 12 9.82 -36.65 12.08
N LYS A 13 10.15 -36.57 13.37
CA LYS A 13 9.68 -37.55 14.37
C LYS A 13 8.18 -37.48 14.63
N ILE A 14 7.59 -36.30 14.48
CA ILE A 14 6.14 -36.11 14.56
C ILE A 14 5.48 -36.67 13.29
N ASP A 15 6.04 -36.38 12.12
CA ASP A 15 5.51 -36.85 10.84
C ASP A 15 5.59 -38.38 10.70
N GLU A 16 6.67 -39.02 11.17
CA GLU A 16 6.81 -40.48 11.22
C GLU A 16 5.80 -41.13 12.17
N ARG A 17 5.55 -40.55 13.35
CA ARG A 17 4.52 -41.06 14.30
C ARG A 17 3.11 -40.89 13.76
N LEU A 18 2.87 -39.84 12.99
CA LEU A 18 1.56 -39.60 12.36
C LEU A 18 1.30 -40.56 11.20
N ALA A 19 2.33 -40.89 10.40
CA ALA A 19 2.25 -41.87 9.32
C ALA A 19 1.88 -43.28 9.82
N ASP A 20 2.37 -43.68 10.99
CA ASP A 20 2.09 -44.99 11.60
C ASP A 20 0.66 -45.10 12.20
N SER A 21 -0.03 -43.96 12.39
CA SER A 21 -1.33 -43.91 13.06
C SER A 21 -2.57 -44.07 12.17
N GLY A 22 -2.40 -44.20 10.85
CA GLY A 22 -3.49 -44.56 9.93
C GLY A 22 -4.71 -43.62 9.88
N MET A 23 -4.59 -42.35 10.32
CA MET A 23 -5.69 -41.37 10.26
C MET A 23 -5.62 -40.52 8.96
N THR A 24 -6.77 -40.42 8.30
CA THR A 24 -6.94 -40.04 6.89
C THR A 24 -6.66 -38.57 6.54
N ASN A 25 -6.12 -38.36 5.34
CA ASN A 25 -5.65 -37.11 4.72
C ASN A 25 -6.66 -35.95 4.53
N GLY A 26 -7.92 -36.07 4.96
CA GLY A 26 -8.97 -35.08 4.65
C GLY A 26 -9.05 -33.90 5.63
N SER A 27 -8.88 -34.15 6.93
CA SER A 27 -9.01 -33.15 8.00
C SER A 27 -7.75 -32.30 8.17
N ASN A 28 -6.57 -32.87 7.90
CA ASN A 28 -5.31 -32.12 7.94
C ASN A 28 -5.19 -31.13 6.77
N GLN A 29 -5.66 -31.49 5.57
CA GLN A 29 -5.62 -30.59 4.41
C GLN A 29 -6.51 -29.35 4.61
N SER A 30 -7.69 -29.52 5.22
CA SER A 30 -8.62 -28.41 5.48
C SER A 30 -8.09 -27.47 6.56
N LEU A 31 -7.50 -28.00 7.64
CA LEU A 31 -6.86 -27.21 8.71
C LEU A 31 -5.60 -26.46 8.23
N ILE A 32 -4.79 -27.07 7.37
CA ILE A 32 -3.62 -26.42 6.76
C ILE A 32 -4.07 -25.29 5.84
N THR A 33 -5.10 -25.53 5.02
CA THR A 33 -5.66 -24.51 4.12
C THR A 33 -6.26 -23.34 4.91
N GLN A 34 -6.99 -23.62 6.00
CA GLN A 34 -7.53 -22.58 6.89
C GLN A 34 -6.43 -21.76 7.55
N LYS A 35 -5.38 -22.39 8.11
CA LYS A 35 -4.25 -21.67 8.71
C LYS A 35 -3.45 -20.86 7.68
N GLN A 36 -3.29 -21.37 6.46
CA GLN A 36 -2.63 -20.64 5.37
C GLN A 36 -3.47 -19.45 4.89
N GLU A 37 -4.78 -19.61 4.76
CA GLU A 37 -5.73 -18.54 4.42
C GLU A 37 -5.76 -17.47 5.53
N GLU A 38 -5.70 -17.89 6.79
CA GLU A 38 -5.68 -17.00 7.96
C GLU A 38 -4.34 -16.25 8.05
N HIS A 39 -3.21 -16.93 7.84
CA HIS A 39 -1.90 -16.30 7.74
C HIS A 39 -1.79 -15.37 6.53
N ARG A 40 -2.42 -15.72 5.39
CA ARG A 40 -2.50 -14.87 4.20
C ARG A 40 -3.37 -13.65 4.45
N ARG A 41 -4.54 -13.79 5.11
CA ARG A 41 -5.38 -12.66 5.55
C ARG A 41 -4.65 -11.75 6.53
N LYS A 42 -3.89 -12.33 7.47
CA LYS A 42 -3.03 -11.58 8.40
C LYS A 42 -1.91 -10.86 7.66
N GLN A 43 -1.27 -11.51 6.68
CA GLN A 43 -0.29 -10.90 5.80
C GLN A 43 -0.90 -9.85 4.87
N GLU A 44 -2.15 -9.97 4.44
CA GLU A 44 -2.89 -8.99 3.64
C GLU A 44 -3.35 -7.79 4.48
N GLU A 45 -3.69 -7.98 5.76
CA GLU A 45 -3.89 -6.89 6.72
C GLU A 45 -2.58 -6.18 7.07
N LEU A 46 -1.45 -6.91 7.09
CA LEU A 46 -0.11 -6.36 7.30
C LEU A 46 0.47 -5.71 6.02
N ASN A 47 0.13 -6.21 4.82
CA ASN A 47 0.55 -5.70 3.51
C ASN A 47 -0.40 -4.61 2.96
N GLY A 48 -1.65 -4.56 3.42
CA GLY A 48 -2.70 -3.62 3.03
C GLY A 48 -2.57 -2.24 3.67
N GLY A 49 -1.35 -1.84 4.02
CA GLY A 49 -1.07 -0.62 4.77
C GLY A 49 -1.50 0.61 3.99
N GLY A 50 -0.80 0.93 2.90
CA GLY A 50 -1.03 2.19 2.19
C GLY A 50 -1.50 2.02 0.76
N CYS A 51 -2.82 1.96 0.58
CA CYS A 51 -3.47 2.02 -0.70
C CYS A 51 -4.66 3.01 -0.67
N PHE A 52 -5.16 3.37 -1.83
CA PHE A 52 -6.36 4.18 -2.04
C PHE A 52 -7.41 3.40 -2.82
N ALA A 53 -8.69 3.72 -2.61
CA ALA A 53 -9.78 3.16 -3.39
C ALA A 53 -9.70 3.59 -4.87
N VAL A 54 -10.34 2.80 -5.74
CA VAL A 54 -10.60 3.15 -7.14
C VAL A 54 -11.26 4.54 -7.25
N GLY A 55 -10.98 5.26 -8.34
CA GLY A 55 -11.48 6.62 -8.58
C GLY A 55 -10.75 7.72 -7.78
N THR A 56 -9.76 7.36 -6.97
CA THR A 56 -8.95 8.36 -6.26
C THR A 56 -8.18 9.19 -7.29
N LYS A 57 -8.41 10.51 -7.28
CA LYS A 57 -7.79 11.46 -8.21
C LYS A 57 -6.31 11.66 -7.86
N ILE A 58 -5.41 11.42 -8.80
CA ILE A 58 -3.98 11.67 -8.68
C ILE A 58 -3.64 12.95 -9.40
N SER A 59 -2.91 13.86 -8.76
CA SER A 59 -2.49 15.10 -9.40
C SER A 59 -1.32 14.85 -10.34
N THR A 60 -1.47 15.28 -11.58
CA THR A 60 -0.47 15.26 -12.64
C THR A 60 -0.30 16.67 -13.20
N LEU A 61 0.64 16.85 -14.14
CA LEU A 61 0.81 18.13 -14.84
C LEU A 61 -0.43 18.50 -15.67
N ASP A 62 -1.08 17.50 -16.25
CA ASP A 62 -2.24 17.66 -17.13
C ASP A 62 -3.57 17.67 -16.35
N GLY A 63 -3.49 17.75 -15.02
CA GLY A 63 -4.65 17.73 -14.12
C GLY A 63 -4.83 16.41 -13.38
N PHE A 64 -6.07 16.06 -13.08
CA PHE A 64 -6.38 14.88 -12.27
C PHE A 64 -6.60 13.64 -13.13
N VAL A 65 -5.92 12.55 -12.78
CA VAL A 65 -6.10 11.23 -13.39
C VAL A 65 -6.57 10.23 -12.32
N PRO A 66 -7.62 9.42 -12.55
CA PRO A 66 -8.00 8.36 -11.61
C PRO A 66 -6.85 7.37 -11.39
N ILE A 67 -6.66 6.91 -10.16
CA ILE A 67 -5.50 6.06 -9.78
C ILE A 67 -5.42 4.76 -10.59
N GLU A 68 -6.54 4.21 -11.03
CA GLU A 68 -6.64 3.02 -11.86
C GLU A 68 -6.22 3.23 -13.33
N GLU A 69 -6.18 4.48 -13.79
CA GLU A 69 -5.74 4.86 -15.14
C GLU A 69 -4.27 5.30 -15.18
N VAL A 70 -3.65 5.51 -14.00
CA VAL A 70 -2.22 5.83 -13.90
C VAL A 70 -1.37 4.64 -14.34
N SER A 71 -0.28 4.92 -15.05
CA SER A 71 0.64 3.92 -15.61
C SER A 71 2.11 4.24 -15.27
N GLU A 72 3.03 3.30 -15.52
CA GLU A 72 4.49 3.49 -15.34
C GLU A 72 5.14 4.48 -16.34
N SER A 73 4.35 4.94 -17.32
CA SER A 73 4.70 6.07 -18.20
C SER A 73 4.22 7.42 -17.67
N SER A 74 3.32 7.43 -16.68
CA SER A 74 2.77 8.67 -16.12
C SER A 74 3.79 9.40 -15.25
N SER A 75 3.65 10.72 -15.19
CA SER A 75 4.33 11.58 -14.21
C SER A 75 3.28 12.22 -13.31
N VAL A 76 3.58 12.31 -12.01
CA VAL A 76 2.68 12.83 -10.99
C VAL A 76 3.34 13.99 -10.26
N LEU A 77 2.52 14.87 -9.70
CA LEU A 77 3.02 15.89 -8.78
C LEU A 77 3.40 15.22 -7.45
N SER A 78 4.52 15.65 -6.89
CA SER A 78 5.10 15.17 -5.64
C SER A 78 5.48 16.33 -4.72
N LEU A 79 5.57 16.04 -3.42
CA LEU A 79 6.06 16.99 -2.42
C LEU A 79 7.52 16.69 -2.14
N SER A 80 8.39 17.62 -2.52
CA SER A 80 9.83 17.49 -2.28
C SER A 80 10.17 17.60 -0.79
N LYS A 81 11.39 17.20 -0.44
CA LYS A 81 11.91 17.38 0.93
C LYS A 81 12.10 18.87 1.30
N SER A 82 12.25 19.76 0.33
CA SER A 82 12.28 21.22 0.55
C SER A 82 10.89 21.80 0.83
N GLY A 83 9.82 21.01 0.64
CA GLY A 83 8.44 21.46 0.81
C GLY A 83 7.84 22.11 -0.44
N GLU A 84 8.45 21.87 -1.60
CA GLU A 84 8.02 22.41 -2.89
C GLU A 84 7.32 21.33 -3.72
N THR A 85 6.48 21.77 -4.66
CA THR A 85 5.89 20.86 -5.64
C THR A 85 6.95 20.46 -6.67
N ASN A 86 7.08 19.16 -6.93
CA ASN A 86 7.98 18.60 -7.93
C ASN A 86 7.22 17.62 -8.85
N ILE A 87 7.90 17.12 -9.88
CA ILE A 87 7.39 16.08 -10.78
C ILE A 87 8.15 14.80 -10.52
N SER A 88 7.44 13.73 -10.19
CA SER A 88 8.01 12.39 -10.03
C SER A 88 7.40 11.41 -11.02
N ARG A 89 8.22 10.51 -11.54
CA ARG A 89 7.77 9.46 -12.46
C ARG A 89 7.20 8.30 -11.66
N VAL A 90 6.09 7.75 -12.17
CA VAL A 90 5.54 6.50 -11.63
C VAL A 90 6.43 5.34 -12.05
N PHE A 91 6.95 4.63 -11.06
CA PHE A 91 7.83 3.49 -11.25
C PHE A 91 7.06 2.17 -11.32
N GLU A 92 6.07 1.97 -10.44
CA GLU A 92 5.25 0.75 -10.38
C GLU A 92 3.85 1.12 -9.91
N VAL A 93 2.83 0.59 -10.59
CA VAL A 93 1.42 0.70 -10.18
C VAL A 93 0.99 -0.64 -9.60
N ARG A 94 0.49 -0.63 -8.37
CA ARG A 94 0.03 -1.85 -7.71
C ARG A 94 -1.46 -1.83 -7.50
N ARG A 95 -2.10 -2.89 -7.98
CA ARG A 95 -3.51 -3.19 -7.72
C ARG A 95 -3.61 -4.34 -6.74
N TYR A 96 -4.49 -4.21 -5.75
CA TYR A 96 -4.76 -5.25 -4.75
C TYR A 96 -6.26 -5.57 -4.68
N ARG A 97 -6.56 -6.72 -4.08
CA ARG A 97 -7.93 -7.19 -3.83
C ARG A 97 -8.71 -6.22 -2.91
N PRO A 98 -10.05 -6.34 -2.86
CA PRO A 98 -10.86 -5.47 -2.03
C PRO A 98 -10.44 -5.40 -0.56
N ALA A 99 -10.09 -4.20 -0.10
CA ALA A 99 -9.65 -3.92 1.26
C ALA A 99 -10.60 -2.94 1.95
N ARG A 100 -10.66 -2.98 3.29
CA ARG A 100 -11.53 -2.10 4.08
C ARG A 100 -11.12 -0.64 3.93
N ILE A 101 -12.10 0.22 3.66
CA ILE A 101 -11.88 1.65 3.39
C ILE A 101 -12.13 2.50 4.63
N TRP A 102 -11.35 3.57 4.71
CA TRP A 102 -11.49 4.67 5.65
C TRP A 102 -11.83 5.93 4.87
N LYS A 103 -12.82 6.68 5.37
CA LYS A 103 -13.22 7.98 4.83
C LYS A 103 -12.51 9.07 5.61
N ILE A 104 -11.80 9.95 4.90
CA ILE A 104 -11.10 11.09 5.48
C ILE A 104 -11.68 12.34 4.86
N CYS A 105 -12.37 13.13 5.68
CA CYS A 105 -12.93 14.41 5.26
C CYS A 105 -11.98 15.53 5.65
N LEU A 106 -11.77 16.48 4.74
CA LEU A 106 -10.91 17.65 4.97
C LEU A 106 -11.79 18.90 5.06
N THR A 107 -11.40 19.84 5.91
CA THR A 107 -12.11 21.11 6.05
C THR A 107 -12.09 21.88 4.73
N GLY A 108 -13.27 22.31 4.27
CA GLY A 108 -13.39 23.05 3.00
C GLY A 108 -13.17 22.21 1.74
N HIS A 109 -13.18 20.88 1.84
CA HIS A 109 -13.21 19.98 0.68
C HIS A 109 -14.57 19.31 0.55
N SER A 110 -15.09 19.30 -0.68
CA SER A 110 -16.34 18.62 -1.00
C SER A 110 -16.18 17.09 -1.12
N GLN A 111 -15.01 16.62 -1.56
CA GLN A 111 -14.75 15.20 -1.79
C GLN A 111 -13.92 14.60 -0.66
N GLU A 112 -14.41 13.49 -0.10
CA GLU A 112 -13.68 12.67 0.86
C GLU A 112 -12.55 11.88 0.19
N LEU A 113 -11.48 11.64 0.94
CA LEU A 113 -10.43 10.69 0.57
C LEU A 113 -10.81 9.31 1.08
N ARG A 114 -10.52 8.29 0.26
CA ARG A 114 -10.86 6.90 0.52
C ARG A 114 -9.59 6.06 0.53
N ALA A 115 -9.09 5.75 1.72
CA ALA A 115 -7.78 5.11 1.91
C ALA A 115 -7.88 3.85 2.79
N THR A 116 -6.87 2.99 2.72
CA THR A 116 -6.76 1.86 3.67
C THR A 116 -6.27 2.32 5.04
N TRP A 117 -6.51 1.50 6.06
CA TRP A 117 -6.17 1.72 7.48
C TRP A 117 -4.74 2.22 7.74
N GLY A 118 -3.76 1.78 6.96
CA GLY A 118 -2.36 2.08 7.19
C GLY A 118 -1.75 3.14 6.28
N HIS A 119 -2.55 3.86 5.46
CA HIS A 119 -1.98 4.72 4.42
C HIS A 119 -1.22 5.89 5.03
N PRO A 120 0.07 6.10 4.69
CA PRO A 120 0.89 7.15 5.27
C PRO A 120 0.62 8.51 4.61
N PHE A 121 -0.02 9.42 5.34
CA PHE A 121 -0.21 10.81 4.96
C PHE A 121 0.96 11.68 5.42
N LEU A 122 1.33 12.69 4.61
CA LEU A 122 2.31 13.69 5.00
C LEU A 122 1.60 14.82 5.76
N THR A 123 1.97 14.97 7.03
CA THR A 123 1.37 15.95 7.93
C THR A 123 2.44 16.90 8.47
N SER A 124 2.02 18.04 9.04
CA SER A 124 2.94 18.97 9.71
C SER A 124 3.71 18.35 10.89
N ARG A 125 3.23 17.24 11.45
CA ARG A 125 3.91 16.49 12.54
C ARG A 125 4.64 15.23 12.05
N GLY A 126 4.87 15.14 10.75
CA GLY A 126 5.53 14.00 10.11
C GLY A 126 4.56 13.04 9.42
N VAL A 127 5.05 11.83 9.12
CA VAL A 127 4.27 10.83 8.39
C VAL A 127 3.31 10.11 9.34
N VAL A 128 2.01 10.19 9.08
CA VAL A 128 0.96 9.63 9.94
C VAL A 128 0.10 8.66 9.14
N ARG A 129 -0.11 7.46 9.66
CA ARG A 129 -0.99 6.47 9.01
C ARG A 129 -2.46 6.87 9.18
N THR A 130 -3.34 6.50 8.25
CA THR A 130 -4.78 6.79 8.27
C THR A 130 -5.43 6.55 9.64
N ARG A 131 -5.20 5.39 10.25
CA ARG A 131 -5.71 5.02 11.58
C ARG A 131 -5.33 5.96 12.74
N PHE A 132 -4.27 6.74 12.55
CA PHE A 132 -3.69 7.63 13.55
C PHE A 132 -3.87 9.10 13.17
N LEU A 133 -4.49 9.38 12.02
CA LEU A 133 -4.97 10.72 11.71
C LEU A 133 -6.11 11.08 12.65
N ARG A 134 -6.12 12.33 13.07
CA ARG A 134 -7.13 12.88 13.97
C ARG A 134 -7.63 14.19 13.43
N ARG A 135 -8.85 14.56 13.82
CA ARG A 135 -9.39 15.89 13.54
C ARG A 135 -8.40 16.97 14.00
N GLY A 136 -8.15 17.96 13.16
CA GLY A 136 -7.19 19.03 13.39
C GLY A 136 -5.75 18.73 12.96
N ASP A 137 -5.43 17.50 12.55
CA ASP A 137 -4.16 17.23 11.88
C ASP A 137 -4.08 18.06 10.58
N HIS A 138 -2.92 18.69 10.36
CA HIS A 138 -2.68 19.50 9.17
C HIS A 138 -1.98 18.67 8.11
N LEU A 139 -2.57 18.62 6.91
CA LEU A 139 -2.02 17.98 5.73
C LEU A 139 -1.53 19.04 4.74
N PHE A 140 -0.59 18.66 3.89
CA PHE A 140 -0.17 19.46 2.74
C PHE A 140 -1.08 19.17 1.55
N LYS A 141 -1.63 20.20 0.93
CA LYS A 141 -2.57 20.13 -0.19
C LYS A 141 -2.11 21.04 -1.32
N LEU A 142 -2.41 20.67 -2.56
CA LEU A 142 -2.31 21.59 -3.70
C LEU A 142 -3.55 22.51 -3.74
N ASN A 143 -3.33 23.81 -3.94
CA ASN A 143 -4.38 24.72 -4.38
C ASN A 143 -4.60 24.61 -5.89
N GLU A 144 -5.51 25.42 -6.45
CA GLU A 144 -5.82 25.42 -7.89
C GLU A 144 -4.64 25.82 -8.77
N SER A 145 -3.65 26.52 -8.22
CA SER A 145 -2.40 26.91 -8.88
C SER A 145 -1.24 25.95 -8.61
N ASN A 146 -1.51 24.73 -8.12
CA ASN A 146 -0.52 23.71 -7.75
C ASN A 146 0.52 24.15 -6.71
N GLN A 147 0.19 25.14 -5.88
CA GLN A 147 1.01 25.56 -4.75
C GLN A 147 0.63 24.79 -3.49
N ILE A 148 1.62 24.56 -2.64
CA ILE A 148 1.43 23.87 -1.37
C ILE A 148 0.75 24.81 -0.37
N VAL A 149 -0.43 24.40 0.07
CA VAL A 149 -1.19 25.01 1.17
C VAL A 149 -1.44 23.98 2.27
N ARG A 150 -1.82 24.44 3.45
CA ARG A 150 -2.24 23.57 4.55
C ARG A 150 -3.75 23.39 4.53
N THR A 151 -4.19 22.17 4.81
CA THR A 151 -5.60 21.83 5.06
C THR A 151 -5.72 21.02 6.34
N CYS A 152 -6.89 21.03 6.96
CA CYS A 152 -7.14 20.33 8.22
C CYS A 152 -8.00 19.10 7.99
N VAL A 153 -7.68 18.02 8.72
CA VAL A 153 -8.57 16.86 8.81
C VAL A 153 -9.80 17.25 9.62
N ALA A 154 -10.99 17.09 9.03
CA ALA A 154 -12.28 17.33 9.66
C ALA A 154 -12.80 16.08 10.39
N SER A 155 -12.73 14.92 9.74
CA SER A 155 -13.08 13.63 10.34
C SER A 155 -12.31 12.48 9.68
N VAL A 156 -12.24 11.37 10.40
CA VAL A 156 -11.61 10.13 9.96
C VAL A 156 -12.48 8.98 10.45
N GLU A 157 -13.07 8.23 9.52
CA GLU A 157 -14.08 7.22 9.84
C GLU A 157 -13.79 5.88 9.18
N ALA A 158 -13.88 4.81 9.98
CA ALA A 158 -13.75 3.45 9.49
C ALA A 158 -15.08 3.01 8.89
N THR A 159 -15.11 2.63 7.62
CA THR A 159 -16.35 2.12 7.00
C THR A 159 -16.42 0.60 7.08
N LYS A 160 -17.57 0.03 6.70
CA LYS A 160 -17.71 -1.41 6.42
C LYS A 160 -17.44 -1.74 4.95
N GLU A 161 -17.20 -0.72 4.12
CA GLU A 161 -17.03 -0.85 2.68
C GLU A 161 -15.67 -1.49 2.38
N ARG A 162 -15.64 -2.32 1.33
CA ARG A 162 -14.41 -2.90 0.79
C ARG A 162 -14.36 -2.64 -0.70
N GLU A 163 -13.23 -2.13 -1.17
CA GLU A 163 -13.05 -1.75 -2.57
C GLU A 163 -11.70 -2.21 -3.07
N VAL A 164 -11.58 -2.47 -4.37
CA VAL A 164 -10.29 -2.65 -5.03
C VAL A 164 -9.42 -1.43 -4.74
N VAL A 165 -8.18 -1.68 -4.31
CA VAL A 165 -7.28 -0.61 -3.90
C VAL A 165 -5.99 -0.59 -4.70
N TYR A 166 -5.42 0.60 -4.83
CA TYR A 166 -4.23 0.87 -5.61
C TYR A 166 -3.17 1.58 -4.77
N ASN A 167 -1.90 1.33 -5.08
CA ASN A 167 -0.78 2.11 -4.57
C ASN A 167 0.18 2.46 -5.71
N LEU A 168 0.74 3.67 -5.66
CA LEU A 168 1.75 4.12 -6.60
C LEU A 168 3.13 4.08 -5.95
N ILE A 169 4.09 3.49 -6.65
CA ILE A 169 5.51 3.62 -6.33
C ILE A 169 6.08 4.69 -7.25
N VAL A 170 6.51 5.81 -6.68
CA VAL A 170 7.09 6.94 -7.41
C VAL A 170 8.57 7.09 -7.07
N ASP A 171 9.34 7.66 -7.98
CA ASP A 171 10.74 7.93 -7.75
C ASP A 171 11.00 9.19 -6.90
N ASP A 172 12.27 9.33 -6.52
CA ASP A 172 12.92 10.49 -5.92
C ASP A 172 12.35 11.02 -4.60
N ASP A 173 11.20 11.68 -4.63
CA ASP A 173 10.58 12.30 -3.45
C ASP A 173 9.77 11.31 -2.61
N LEU A 174 9.44 10.14 -3.20
CA LEU A 174 8.68 9.08 -2.55
C LEU A 174 7.32 9.56 -2.02
N SER A 175 6.77 10.58 -2.67
CA SER A 175 5.50 11.20 -2.33
C SER A 175 4.75 11.54 -3.60
N TYR A 176 3.43 11.59 -3.51
CA TYR A 176 2.58 12.06 -4.60
C TYR A 176 1.33 12.73 -4.01
N PHE A 177 0.55 13.41 -4.85
CA PHE A 177 -0.72 13.99 -4.42
C PHE A 177 -1.91 13.11 -4.81
N ALA A 178 -2.63 12.61 -3.79
CA ALA A 178 -3.87 11.84 -3.93
C ALA A 178 -5.04 12.65 -3.36
N GLY A 179 -6.11 12.81 -4.14
CA GLY A 179 -7.20 13.77 -3.88
C GLY A 179 -6.70 15.17 -3.53
N GLY A 180 -5.58 15.58 -4.15
CA GLY A 180 -4.93 16.86 -3.92
C GLY A 180 -4.11 16.96 -2.63
N VAL A 181 -3.98 15.92 -1.81
CA VAL A 181 -3.13 15.94 -0.60
C VAL A 181 -1.86 15.10 -0.73
N ALA A 182 -0.78 15.56 -0.11
CA ALA A 182 0.51 14.91 -0.15
C ALA A 182 0.52 13.63 0.70
N VAL A 183 0.89 12.53 0.06
CA VAL A 183 0.89 11.19 0.66
C VAL A 183 2.21 10.51 0.35
N ASN A 184 2.61 9.56 1.19
CA ASN A 184 3.86 8.83 1.00
C ASN A 184 3.61 7.55 0.19
N SER A 185 4.51 7.31 -0.75
CA SER A 185 4.50 6.16 -1.65
C SER A 185 4.81 4.82 -0.94
N PHE A 186 5.40 4.85 0.27
CA PHE A 186 5.97 3.67 0.92
C PHE A 186 5.59 3.43 2.39
N SER A 187 5.62 2.14 2.75
CA SER A 187 6.14 1.65 4.04
C SER A 187 7.62 1.25 3.87
N PHE A 188 8.45 1.32 4.92
CA PHE A 188 9.93 1.18 4.91
C PHE A 188 10.55 0.17 3.92
N ALA A 189 9.95 -1.00 3.70
CA ALA A 189 10.41 -2.03 2.74
C ALA A 189 10.45 -1.55 1.27
N GLY A 190 9.67 -0.54 0.92
CA GLY A 190 9.56 -0.04 -0.44
C GLY A 190 10.78 0.76 -0.93
N LYS A 191 11.55 1.39 -0.04
CA LYS A 191 12.80 2.09 -0.42
C LYS A 191 13.86 1.13 -0.96
N LEU A 192 14.05 -0.01 -0.28
CA LEU A 192 14.97 -1.06 -0.72
C LEU A 192 14.53 -1.62 -2.08
N ARG A 193 13.22 -1.83 -2.24
CA ARG A 193 12.66 -2.29 -3.51
C ARG A 193 12.90 -1.29 -4.64
N LEU A 194 12.67 0.01 -4.43
CA LEU A 194 12.93 1.02 -5.44
C LEU A 194 14.40 1.04 -5.86
N ALA A 195 15.33 0.93 -4.91
CA ALA A 195 16.75 0.80 -5.21
C ALA A 195 17.04 -0.45 -6.06
N CYS A 196 16.48 -1.61 -5.71
CA CYS A 196 16.61 -2.83 -6.51
C CYS A 196 16.04 -2.66 -7.92
N LEU A 197 14.86 -2.03 -8.06
CA LEU A 197 14.23 -1.84 -9.35
C LEU A 197 14.99 -0.83 -10.23
N LYS A 198 15.47 0.28 -9.65
CA LYS A 198 16.36 1.25 -10.32
C LYS A 198 17.64 0.57 -10.82
N PHE A 199 18.28 -0.26 -9.98
CA PHE A 199 19.47 -1.02 -10.36
C PHE A 199 19.21 -1.99 -11.51
N ARG A 200 18.09 -2.70 -11.49
CA ARG A 200 17.72 -3.63 -12.58
C ARG A 200 17.49 -2.90 -13.88
N ARG A 201 16.73 -1.80 -13.86
CA ARG A 201 16.50 -0.95 -15.04
C ARG A 201 17.81 -0.39 -15.60
N TYR A 202 18.72 0.06 -14.74
CA TYR A 202 20.06 0.50 -15.16
C TYR A 202 20.85 -0.61 -15.87
N ARG A 203 20.73 -1.86 -15.40
CA ARG A 203 21.42 -3.02 -16.00
C ARG A 203 20.65 -3.66 -17.17
N GLY A 204 19.54 -3.06 -17.63
CA GLY A 204 18.68 -3.65 -18.65
C GLY A 204 18.05 -4.99 -18.25
N LEU A 205 18.03 -5.31 -16.96
CA LEU A 205 17.45 -6.55 -16.44
C LEU A 205 15.94 -6.41 -16.40
N ALA A 206 15.23 -7.43 -16.88
CA ALA A 206 13.78 -7.50 -16.77
C ALA A 206 13.34 -7.24 -15.32
N THR A 207 12.33 -6.41 -15.12
CA THR A 207 11.71 -6.26 -13.80
C THR A 207 11.13 -7.61 -13.40
N PRO A 208 11.34 -8.09 -12.17
CA PRO A 208 10.70 -9.31 -11.73
C PRO A 208 9.20 -9.02 -11.74
N THR A 209 8.46 -9.67 -12.63
CA THR A 209 7.02 -9.76 -12.50
C THR A 209 6.79 -10.49 -11.19
N LEU A 210 6.44 -9.76 -10.13
CA LEU A 210 5.68 -10.40 -9.07
C LEU A 210 4.49 -11.08 -9.75
N PRO A 211 4.03 -12.25 -9.29
CA PRO A 211 2.80 -12.81 -9.79
C PRO A 211 1.78 -11.68 -9.76
N ARG A 212 1.31 -11.26 -10.96
CA ARG A 212 0.09 -10.47 -11.04
C ARG A 212 -0.88 -11.37 -10.30
N PHE A 213 -1.29 -10.96 -9.11
CA PHE A 213 -2.39 -11.65 -8.46
C PHE A 213 -3.52 -11.50 -9.46
N ASP A 214 -3.80 -12.59 -10.16
CA ASP A 214 -4.87 -12.66 -11.12
C ASP A 214 -6.14 -12.52 -10.27
N VAL A 215 -6.55 -11.27 -10.07
CA VAL A 215 -7.78 -10.95 -9.37
C VAL A 215 -8.87 -11.21 -10.39
N ARG A 216 -9.20 -12.49 -10.55
CA ARG A 216 -10.45 -12.88 -11.20
C ARG A 216 -11.60 -12.17 -10.48
N PRO A 217 -12.60 -11.69 -11.23
CA PRO A 217 -13.71 -10.89 -10.71
C PRO A 217 -14.44 -11.57 -9.55
#